data_AF-A0A3M1JTZ9-F1
#
_entry.id   AF-A0A3M1JTZ9-F1
#
_cell.length_a   1.000
_cell.length_b   1.000
_cell.length_c   1.000
_cell.angle_alpha   90.00
_cell.angle_beta   90.00
_cell.angle_gamma   90.00
#
_symmetry.space_group_name_H-M   'P 1'
#
loop_
_entity.id
_entity.type
_entity.pdbx_description
1 polymer ?
#
loop_
_entity_poly.entity_id
_entity_poly.type
_entity_poly.pdbx_seq_one_letter_code
_entity_poly.pdbx_strand_id
1 'polypeptide(L)' 'MKSLVKKFPEKGVWMEDSPLPRVGTNDVLIQIHKTAICGT' A
#
# COMPACT_ATOMS: atom_id res chain seq x y z
N MET A 1 -7.29 1.83 6.27
CA MET A 1 -7.01 2.52 5.00
C MET A 1 -6.98 1.48 3.91
N LYS A 2 -7.54 1.78 2.73
CA LYS A 2 -7.57 0.83 1.62
C LYS A 2 -6.16 0.63 1.06
N SER A 3 -5.74 -0.62 0.96
CA SER A 3 -4.43 -1.03 0.46
C SER A 3 -4.59 -2.12 -0.57
N LEU A 4 -3.76 -2.08 -1.62
CA LEU A 4 -3.58 -3.22 -2.53
C LEU A 4 -2.42 -4.07 -2.00
N VAL A 5 -2.70 -5.31 -1.62
CA VAL A 5 -1.73 -6.23 -1.01
C VAL A 5 -1.53 -7.46 -1.89
N LYS A 6 -0.30 -7.99 -1.88
CA LYS A 6 0.01 -9.32 -2.42
C LYS A 6 -0.14 -10.35 -1.31
N LYS A 7 -1.36 -10.85 -1.13
CA LYS A 7 -1.71 -11.75 -0.02
C LYS A 7 -1.25 -13.19 -0.21
N PHE A 8 -1.34 -13.68 -1.45
CA PHE A 8 -1.02 -15.06 -1.80
C PHE A 8 0.07 -15.12 -2.88
N PRO A 9 0.91 -16.18 -2.90
CA PRO A 9 1.95 -16.38 -3.92
C PRO A 9 1.39 -16.88 -5.25
N GLU A 10 0.29 -16.29 -5.73
CA GLU A 10 -0.41 -16.63 -6.97
C GLU A 10 -0.75 -15.37 -7.78
N LYS A 11 -1.32 -15.49 -8.99
CA LYS A 11 -1.65 -14.31 -9.81
C LYS A 11 -2.76 -13.47 -9.16
N GLY A 12 -2.56 -12.16 -9.12
CA GLY A 12 -3.52 -11.19 -8.56
C GLY A 12 -2.96 -10.32 -7.43
N VAL A 13 -3.77 -9.34 -7.03
CA VAL A 13 -3.62 -8.49 -5.84
C VAL A 13 -5.00 -8.30 -5.22
N TRP A 14 -5.05 -8.00 -3.94
CA TRP A 14 -6.30 -7.93 -3.17
C TRP A 14 -6.43 -6.57 -2.49
N MET A 15 -7.65 -6.04 -2.46
CA MET A 15 -7.95 -4.81 -1.74
C MET A 15 -8.40 -5.14 -0.32
N GLU A 16 -7.70 -4.59 0.67
CA GLU A 16 -7.99 -4.82 2.08
C GLU A 16 -7.85 -3.52 2.88
N ASP A 17 -8.45 -3.49 4.07
CA ASP A 17 -8.23 -2.41 5.02
C ASP A 17 -6.99 -2.69 5.89
N SER A 18 -6.02 -1.80 5.82
CA SER A 18 -4.79 -1.82 6.64
C SER A 18 -4.82 -0.73 7.71
N PRO A 19 -4.12 -0.91 8.85
CA PRO A 19 -3.95 0.15 9.84
C PRO A 19 -3.11 1.32 9.29
N LEU A 20 -3.14 2.47 9.98
CA LEU A 20 -2.18 3.53 9.72
C LEU A 20 -0.78 3.06 10.12
N PRO A 21 0.26 3.34 9.31
CA PRO A 21 1.63 2.93 9.62
C PRO A 21 2.21 3.75 10.78
N ARG A 22 3.15 3.15 11.51
CA ARG A 22 3.95 3.86 12.51
C ARG A 22 5.06 4.64 11.82
N VAL A 23 5.29 5.88 12.25
CA VAL A 23 6.27 6.81 11.68
C VAL A 23 7.44 6.96 12.66
N GLY A 24 8.66 6.64 12.24
CA GLY A 24 9.90 6.85 12.99
C GLY A 24 10.50 8.24 12.79
N THR A 25 11.65 8.49 13.42
CA THR A 25 12.30 9.82 13.45
C THR A 25 12.62 10.40 12.08
N ASN A 26 12.90 9.55 11.09
CA ASN A 26 13.28 9.95 9.73
C ASN A 26 12.27 9.50 8.66
N ASP A 27 11.07 9.08 9.07
CA ASP A 27 10.03 8.65 8.14
C ASP A 27 9.10 9.83 7.83
N VAL A 28 8.48 9.78 6.65
CA VAL A 28 7.41 10.71 6.28
C VAL A 28 6.11 9.94 6.05
N LEU A 29 5.01 10.47 6.59
CA LEU A 29 3.68 9.94 6.32
C LEU A 29 3.08 10.66 5.12
N ILE A 30 2.86 9.94 4.02
CA ILE A 30 2.34 10.50 2.77
C ILE A 30 0.88 10.07 2.58
N GLN A 31 -0.01 11.04 2.37
CA GLN A 31 -1.37 10.77 1.92
C GLN A 31 -1.41 10.64 0.39
N ILE A 32 -1.73 9.45 -0.10
CA ILE A 32 -1.83 9.20 -1.54
C ILE A 32 -3.15 9.77 -2.09
N HIS A 33 -3.06 10.72 -3.02
CA HIS A 33 -4.22 11.26 -3.74
C HIS A 33 -4.46 10.57 -5.09
N LYS A 34 -3.38 10.25 -5.80
CA LYS A 34 -3.39 9.57 -7.11
C LYS A 34 -2.13 8.71 -7.21
N THR A 35 -2.23 7.58 -7.90
CA THR A 35 -1.10 6.70 -8.22
C THR A 35 -1.29 6.14 -9.63
N ALA A 36 -0.23 5.57 -10.21
CA ALA A 36 -0.22 4.97 -11.53
C ALA A 36 0.31 3.54 -11.48
N ILE A 37 0.05 2.77 -12.53
CA ILE A 37 0.59 1.42 -12.71
C ILE A 37 1.71 1.49 -13.74
N CYS A 38 2.85 0.89 -13.44
CA CYS A 38 3.94 0.66 -14.39
C CYS A 38 4.12 -0.85 -14.63
N GLY A 39 5.00 -1.23 -15.55
CA GLY A 39 5.22 -2.63 -15.94
C GLY A 39 6.11 -3.45 -15.01
N THR A 40 6.54 -2.88 -13.88
CA THR A 40 7.30 -3.60 -12.83
C THR A 40 6.36 -4.49 -12.04
#